data_AF-A0A392NED1-F1
#
_entry.id   AF-A0A392NED1-F1
#
_cell.length_a   1.000
_cell.length_b   1.000
_cell.length_c   1.000
_cell.angle_alpha   90.00
_cell.angle_beta   90.00
_cell.angle_gamma   90.00
#
_symmetry.space_group_name_H-M   'P 1'
#
loop_
_entity.id
_entity.type
_entity.pdbx_description
1 polymer ?
#
loop_
_entity_poly.entity_id
_entity_poly.type
_entity_poly.pdbx_seq_one_letter_code
_entity_poly.pdbx_strand_id
1 'polypeptide(L)'
;MAISLEIGGEMNLAAGIQVAQLALKHRQNKKQQQRIIVFSGSPIKHEKKMLEMIGRKLKKNSVALDIVNFGEEDEGKTEKLEALLAA
;
A
#
# COMPACT_ATOMS: atom_id res chain seq x y z
N MET A 1 -24.45 9.53 4.66
CA MET A 1 -23.73 9.95 3.44
C MET A 1 -23.21 8.69 2.76
N ALA A 2 -23.87 8.24 1.70
CA ALA A 2 -23.28 7.22 0.84
C ALA A 2 -22.18 7.91 0.03
N ILE A 3 -20.93 7.49 0.22
CA ILE A 3 -19.84 7.91 -0.65
C ILE A 3 -20.06 7.11 -1.94
N SER A 4 -20.62 7.77 -2.97
CA SER A 4 -20.66 7.19 -4.30
C SER A 4 -19.22 6.98 -4.75
N LEU A 5 -18.83 5.73 -4.97
CA LEU A 5 -17.55 5.39 -5.58
C LEU A 5 -17.66 5.69 -7.07
N GLU A 6 -16.91 6.68 -7.54
CA GLU A 6 -16.75 6.91 -8.97
C GLU A 6 -15.85 5.81 -9.54
N ILE A 7 -16.34 5.15 -10.59
CA ILE A 7 -15.58 4.11 -11.29
C ILE A 7 -14.67 4.82 -12.29
N GLY A 8 -13.36 4.71 -12.06
CA GLY A 8 -12.34 5.31 -12.91
C GLY A 8 -11.16 5.84 -12.10
N GLY A 9 -10.17 6.39 -12.80
CA GLY A 9 -8.97 6.98 -12.19
C GLY A 9 -7.76 6.05 -12.16
N GLU A 10 -6.63 6.59 -11.69
CA GLU A 10 -5.36 5.87 -11.61
C GLU A 10 -4.99 5.59 -10.15
N MET A 11 -4.53 4.36 -9.90
CA MET A 11 -4.06 3.97 -8.57
C MET A 11 -2.76 4.69 -8.22
N ASN A 12 -2.78 5.47 -7.13
CA ASN A 12 -1.57 6.02 -6.53
C ASN A 12 -1.23 5.29 -5.22
N LEU A 13 -0.43 4.24 -5.33
CA LEU A 13 -0.07 3.36 -4.21
C LEU A 13 0.68 4.11 -3.10
N ALA A 14 1.64 4.96 -3.46
CA ALA A 14 2.45 5.71 -2.49
C ALA A 14 1.59 6.68 -1.65
N ALA A 15 0.68 7.42 -2.28
CA ALA A 15 -0.23 8.31 -1.58
C ALA A 15 -1.16 7.54 -0.63
N GLY A 16 -1.74 6.43 -1.10
CA GLY A 16 -2.60 5.57 -0.28
C GLY A 16 -1.92 5.04 0.97
N ILE A 17 -0.67 4.58 0.85
CA ILE A 17 0.12 4.10 2.00
C ILE A 17 0.43 5.24 2.97
N GLN A 18 0.77 6.45 2.49
CA GLN A 18 1.04 7.59 3.36
C GLN A 18 -0.19 8.00 4.18
N VAL A 19 -1.37 8.02 3.54
CA VAL A 19 -2.64 8.29 4.22
C VAL A 19 -2.92 7.21 5.27
N ALA A 20 -2.72 5.94 4.92
CA ALA A 20 -2.87 4.82 5.87
C ALA A 20 -1.91 4.94 7.07
N GLN A 21 -0.64 5.32 6.84
CA GLN A 21 0.32 5.57 7.92
C GLN A 21 -0.16 6.68 8.86
N LEU A 22 -0.70 7.78 8.31
CA LEU A 22 -1.22 8.89 9.11
C LEU A 22 -2.43 8.47 9.94
N ALA A 23 -3.33 7.66 9.37
CA ALA A 23 -4.47 7.10 10.08
C ALA A 23 -4.03 6.21 11.24
N LEU A 24 -3.03 5.33 11.02
CA LEU A 24 -2.48 4.46 12.06
C LEU A 24 -1.78 5.24 13.18
N LYS A 25 -1.18 6.40 12.89
CA LYS A 25 -0.51 7.26 13.88
C LYS A 25 -1.50 7.88 14.87
N HIS A 26 -2.71 8.20 14.44
CA HIS A 26 -3.75 8.85 15.26
C HIS A 26 -4.77 7.88 15.88
N ARG A 27 -4.44 6.59 15.99
CA ARG A 27 -5.30 5.59 16.64
C ARG A 27 -5.44 5.82 18.14
N GLN A 28 -6.63 5.52 18.67
CA GLN A 28 -6.91 5.60 20.11
C GLN A 28 -6.12 4.55 20.91
N ASN A 29 -6.07 3.30 20.45
CA ASN A 29 -5.36 2.22 21.13
C ASN A 29 -3.95 2.01 20.54
N LYS A 30 -2.92 2.50 21.24
CA LYS A 30 -1.53 2.37 20.80
C LYS A 30 -0.95 0.95 20.91
N LYS A 31 -1.57 0.06 21.71
CA LYS A 31 -1.09 -1.32 21.94
C LYS A 31 -1.40 -2.29 20.80
N GLN A 32 -2.35 -1.94 19.93
CA GLN A 32 -2.68 -2.79 18.78
C GLN A 32 -1.56 -2.78 17.75
N GLN A 33 -1.31 -3.96 17.17
CA GLN A 33 -0.40 -4.08 16.02
C GLN A 33 -0.97 -3.32 14.83
N GLN A 34 -0.09 -2.63 14.12
CA GLN A 34 -0.45 -1.85 12.94
C GLN A 34 -0.35 -2.75 11.72
N ARG A 35 -1.40 -2.78 10.91
CA ARG A 35 -1.44 -3.58 9.68
C ARG A 35 -2.16 -2.81 8.59
N ILE A 36 -1.58 -2.81 7.38
CA ILE A 36 -2.17 -2.28 6.16
C ILE A 36 -2.38 -3.46 5.22
N ILE A 37 -3.60 -3.60 4.69
CA ILE A 37 -3.93 -4.60 3.67
C ILE A 37 -4.21 -3.84 2.36
N VAL A 38 -3.35 -4.05 1.36
CA VAL A 38 -3.44 -3.40 0.05
C VAL A 38 -4.12 -4.34 -0.93
N PHE A 39 -5.20 -3.84 -1.54
CA PHE A 39 -5.89 -4.49 -2.63
C PHE A 39 -5.40 -3.88 -3.95
N SER A 40 -4.57 -4.62 -4.70
CA SER A 40 -3.92 -4.13 -5.93
C SER A 40 -4.59 -4.71 -7.16
N GLY A 41 -5.47 -3.92 -7.79
CA GLY A 41 -6.27 -4.32 -8.96
C GLY A 41 -5.80 -3.74 -10.31
N SER A 42 -4.81 -2.84 -10.30
CA SER A 42 -4.38 -2.10 -11.50
C SER A 42 -2.85 -2.06 -11.65
N PRO A 43 -2.33 -1.67 -12.83
CA PRO A 43 -0.89 -1.49 -13.04
C PRO A 43 -0.26 -0.50 -12.06
N ILE A 44 1.00 -0.75 -11.71
CA ILE A 44 1.76 0.10 -10.78
C ILE A 44 2.76 0.93 -11.58
N LYS A 45 2.50 2.23 -11.69
CA LYS A 45 3.38 3.18 -12.40
C LYS A 45 4.63 3.58 -11.60
N HIS A 46 4.64 3.34 -10.29
CA HIS A 46 5.74 3.75 -9.41
C HIS A 46 7.03 2.96 -9.69
N GLU A 47 8.17 3.61 -9.49
CA GLU A 47 9.49 2.97 -9.61
C GLU A 47 9.76 2.01 -8.47
N LYS A 48 10.49 0.92 -8.76
CA LYS A 48 10.86 -0.11 -7.77
C LYS A 48 11.58 0.47 -6.56
N LYS A 49 12.55 1.38 -6.77
CA LYS A 49 13.31 2.03 -5.68
C LYS A 49 12.41 2.80 -4.71
N MET A 50 11.38 3.47 -5.23
CA MET A 50 10.42 4.19 -4.41
C MET A 50 9.61 3.24 -3.53
N LEU A 51 9.20 2.10 -4.08
CA LEU A 51 8.47 1.06 -3.35
C LEU A 51 9.33 0.42 -2.26
N GLU A 52 10.59 0.12 -2.53
CA GLU A 52 11.54 -0.38 -1.52
C GLU A 52 11.72 0.62 -0.36
N MET A 53 11.82 1.91 -0.66
CA MET A 53 11.91 2.94 0.39
C MET A 53 10.64 2.98 1.26
N ILE A 54 9.47 2.81 0.66
CA ILE A 54 8.19 2.76 1.38
C ILE A 54 8.13 1.51 2.28
N GLY A 55 8.52 0.34 1.78
CA GLY A 55 8.58 -0.91 2.55
C GLY A 55 9.47 -0.78 3.79
N ARG A 56 10.70 -0.28 3.61
CA ARG A 56 11.63 0.00 4.73
C ARG A 56 11.04 0.94 5.77
N LYS A 57 10.32 1.98 5.31
CA LYS A 57 9.67 2.96 6.20
C LYS A 57 8.55 2.32 7.02
N LEU A 58 7.76 1.43 6.42
CA LEU A 58 6.70 0.68 7.11
C LEU A 58 7.28 -0.23 8.19
N LYS A 59 8.32 -0.99 7.84
CA LYS A 59 9.04 -1.88 8.76
C LYS A 59 9.64 -1.12 9.94
N LYS A 60 10.29 0.02 9.70
CA LYS A 60 10.82 0.90 10.75
C LYS A 60 9.73 1.42 11.71
N ASN A 61 8.52 1.62 11.21
CA ASN A 61 7.38 2.08 12.00
C ASN A 61 6.56 0.93 12.62
N SER A 62 7.04 -0.32 12.54
CA SER A 62 6.33 -1.51 13.02
C SER A 62 4.92 -1.66 12.43
N VAL A 63 4.79 -1.38 11.13
CA VAL A 63 3.55 -1.56 10.37
C VAL A 63 3.69 -2.80 9.48
N ALA A 64 2.84 -3.79 9.72
CA ALA A 64 2.71 -4.94 8.84
C ALA A 64 2.03 -4.52 7.52
N LEU A 65 2.47 -5.09 6.40
CA LEU A 65 1.90 -4.85 5.10
C LEU A 65 1.52 -6.20 4.47
N ASP A 66 0.26 -6.36 4.12
CA ASP A 66 -0.24 -7.50 3.34
C ASP A 66 -0.74 -6.99 1.99
N ILE A 67 -0.49 -7.74 0.93
CA ILE A 67 -0.89 -7.35 -0.42
C ILE A 67 -1.74 -8.46 -1.02
N VAL A 68 -2.98 -8.12 -1.36
CA VAL A 68 -3.88 -8.94 -2.16
C VAL A 68 -3.76 -8.45 -3.60
N ASN A 69 -3.01 -9.20 -4.42
CA ASN A 69 -2.88 -8.94 -5.84
C ASN A 69 -4.03 -9.62 -6.59
N PHE A 70 -4.79 -8.85 -7.38
CA PHE A 70 -5.85 -9.36 -8.25
C PHE A 70 -5.94 -8.53 -9.52
N GLY A 71 -6.75 -8.96 -10.48
CA GLY A 71 -6.84 -8.35 -11.81
C GLY A 71 -5.73 -8.86 -12.74
N GLU A 72 -5.56 -8.18 -13.87
CA GLU A 72 -4.64 -8.63 -14.92
C GLU A 72 -3.17 -8.56 -14.46
N GLU A 73 -2.43 -9.63 -14.77
CA GLU A 73 -0.99 -9.70 -14.52
C GLU A 73 -0.26 -8.87 -15.57
N ASP A 74 0.12 -7.65 -15.18
CA ASP A 74 0.97 -6.78 -15.99
C ASP A 74 2.45 -7.12 -15.74
N GLU A 75 3.27 -7.14 -16.79
CA GLU A 75 4.69 -7.45 -16.72
C GLU A 75 5.39 -6.49 -15.73
N GLY A 76 5.88 -7.04 -14.62
CA GLY A 76 6.58 -6.28 -13.58
C GLY A 76 5.70 -5.73 -12.44
N LYS A 77 4.36 -5.90 -12.46
CA LYS A 77 3.50 -5.58 -11.30
C LYS A 77 3.90 -6.42 -10.09
N THR A 78 4.06 -7.73 -10.28
CA THR A 78 4.45 -8.67 -9.22
C THR A 78 5.79 -8.32 -8.63
N GLU A 79 6.82 -8.09 -9.46
CA GLU A 79 8.16 -7.71 -8.99
C GLU A 79 8.16 -6.41 -8.17
N LYS A 80 7.35 -5.42 -8.57
CA LYS A 80 7.19 -4.16 -7.84
C LYS A 80 6.51 -4.36 -6.49
N LEU A 81 5.48 -5.21 -6.42
CA LEU A 81 4.81 -5.56 -5.17
C LEU A 81 5.71 -6.36 -4.23
N GLU A 82 6.50 -7.28 -4.76
CA GLU A 82 7.49 -8.03 -3.99
C GLU A 82 8.58 -7.11 -3.44
N ALA A 83 9.07 -6.16 -4.22
CA ALA A 83 10.04 -5.16 -3.76
C ALA A 83 9.49 -4.29 -2.62
N LEU A 84 8.18 -4.01 -2.62
CA LEU A 84 7.51 -3.31 -1.54
C LEU A 84 7.41 -4.17 -0.26
N LEU A 85 7.21 -5.48 -0.38
CA LEU A 85 7.11 -6.42 0.74
C LEU A 85 8.47 -6.82 1.32
N ALA A 86 9.49 -6.99 0.49
CA ALA A 86 10.79 -7.54 0.89
C ALA A 86 11.69 -6.53 1.65
N ALA A 87 11.36 -5.24 1.61
CA ALA A 87 12.21 -4.15 2.10
C ALA A 87 12.04 -3.88 3.61
#